data_AF-A0A3N1K381-F1
#
_entry.id   AF-A0A3N1K381-F1
#
_cell.length_a   1.000
_cell.length_b   1.000
_cell.length_c   1.000
_cell.angle_alpha   90.00
_cell.angle_beta   90.00
_cell.angle_gamma   90.00
#
_symmetry.space_group_name_H-M   'P 1'
#
loop_
_entity.id
_entity.type
_entity.pdbx_description
1 polymer ?
#
loop_
_entity_poly.entity_id
_entity_poly.type
_entity_poly.pdbx_seq_one_letter_code
_entity_poly.pdbx_strand_id
1 'polypeptide(L)'
;MAKSLSLMIAVVVGGHGLIGLFIEGEHMLGIFTVDIVLDVIYLGTALLLVAVAVLDLSALTIRIIVGFVAVSYLALLLAGLADRQLAGAAPTGLTLMDDVLFAGLAAACAVTALQPRPELPLWADDASHGHPLSKL
;
A
#
# COMPACT_ATOMS: atom_id res chain seq x y z
N MET A 1 -15.47 2.86 1.29
CA MET A 1 -14.38 3.81 0.94
C MET A 1 -13.06 3.12 0.57
N ALA A 2 -12.87 1.83 0.82
CA ALA A 2 -11.55 1.23 0.74
C ALA A 2 -10.96 1.22 -0.68
N LYS A 3 -11.78 1.08 -1.74
CA LYS A 3 -11.29 1.13 -3.13
C LYS A 3 -10.56 2.44 -3.45
N SER A 4 -11.11 3.59 -3.04
CA SER A 4 -10.49 4.90 -3.28
C SER A 4 -9.22 5.09 -2.44
N LEU A 5 -9.23 4.66 -1.18
CA LEU A 5 -8.06 4.72 -0.31
C LEU A 5 -6.94 3.82 -0.83
N SER A 6 -7.25 2.59 -1.25
CA SER A 6 -6.30 1.68 -1.87
C SER A 6 -5.66 2.30 -3.11
N LEU A 7 -6.42 3.02 -3.96
CA LEU A 7 -5.86 3.72 -5.11
C LEU A 7 -4.89 4.83 -4.69
N MET A 8 -5.27 5.66 -3.71
CA MET A 8 -4.40 6.73 -3.21
C MET A 8 -3.10 6.17 -2.64
N ILE A 9 -3.18 5.11 -1.83
CA ILE A 9 -2.02 4.42 -1.27
C ILE A 9 -1.18 3.83 -2.40
N ALA A 10 -1.80 3.19 -3.39
CA ALA A 10 -1.10 2.63 -4.55
C ALA A 10 -0.30 3.67 -5.33
N VAL A 11 -0.83 4.89 -5.49
CA VAL A 11 -0.11 5.99 -6.14
C VAL A 11 1.11 6.42 -5.35
N VAL A 12 1.00 6.54 -4.02
CA VAL A 12 2.13 6.91 -3.16
C VAL A 12 3.21 5.82 -3.19
N VAL A 13 2.81 4.57 -2.95
CA VAL A 13 3.69 3.40 -2.91
C VAL A 13 4.34 3.15 -4.26
N GLY A 14 3.54 3.13 -5.33
CA GLY A 14 4.01 2.90 -6.69
C GLY A 14 4.89 4.03 -7.18
N GLY A 15 4.58 5.28 -6.82
CA GLY A 15 5.44 6.43 -7.12
C GLY A 15 6.80 6.32 -6.44
N HIS A 16 6.84 5.91 -5.17
CA HIS A 16 8.09 5.70 -4.45
C HIS A 16 8.93 4.58 -5.06
N GLY A 17 8.36 3.39 -5.29
CA GLY A 17 9.08 2.28 -5.92
C GLY A 17 9.51 2.59 -7.37
N LEU A 18 8.70 3.33 -8.14
CA LEU A 18 9.11 3.76 -9.48
C LEU A 18 10.28 4.74 -9.44
N ILE A 19 10.27 5.68 -8.50
CA ILE A 19 11.39 6.63 -8.34
C ILE A 19 12.65 5.89 -7.91
N GLY A 20 12.55 4.92 -6.99
CA GLY A 20 13.66 4.06 -6.55
C GLY A 20 14.36 3.34 -7.70
N LEU A 21 13.59 2.85 -8.67
CA LEU A 21 14.15 2.24 -9.90
C LEU A 21 15.01 3.17 -10.76
N PHE A 22 15.02 4.49 -10.55
CA PHE A 22 15.77 5.45 -11.37
C PHE A 22 16.71 6.36 -10.58
N ILE A 23 16.43 6.58 -9.30
CA ILE A 23 17.08 7.61 -8.47
C ILE A 23 17.58 6.96 -7.19
N GLU A 24 18.82 6.46 -7.21
CA GLU A 24 19.52 6.05 -5.99
C GLU A 24 21.04 6.15 -6.15
N GLY A 25 21.67 7.09 -5.41
CA GLY A 25 23.12 7.30 -5.38
C GLY A 25 23.73 8.05 -6.58
N GLU A 26 25.01 7.78 -6.88
CA GLU A 26 25.77 8.44 -7.96
C GLU A 26 25.51 7.88 -9.38
N HIS A 27 24.70 6.81 -9.50
CA HIS A 27 24.56 6.04 -10.74
C HIS A 27 23.17 6.24 -11.38
N MET A 28 23.06 7.21 -12.29
CA MET A 28 21.80 7.58 -12.98
C MET A 28 21.37 6.62 -14.11
N LEU A 29 21.43 5.29 -13.90
CA LEU A 29 20.91 4.30 -14.86
C LEU A 29 19.99 3.23 -14.24
N GLY A 30 19.78 3.23 -12.92
CA GLY A 30 18.54 2.78 -12.25
C GLY A 30 18.13 1.29 -12.26
N ILE A 31 18.18 0.59 -13.40
CA ILE A 31 17.60 -0.76 -13.54
C ILE A 31 18.40 -1.87 -12.80
N PHE A 32 19.48 -1.47 -12.11
CA PHE A 32 20.37 -2.29 -11.29
C PHE A 32 20.68 -1.59 -9.96
N THR A 33 19.70 -0.92 -9.35
CA THR A 33 19.85 -0.36 -8.02
C THR A 33 20.14 -1.42 -6.97
N VAL A 34 20.83 -0.98 -5.93
CA VAL A 34 21.31 -1.81 -4.83
C VAL A 34 20.14 -2.37 -4.00
N ASP A 35 18.98 -1.69 -4.02
CA ASP A 35 17.80 -2.03 -3.21
C ASP A 35 16.62 -2.60 -4.03
N ILE A 36 16.89 -3.24 -5.18
CA ILE A 36 15.89 -3.82 -6.11
C ILE A 36 14.81 -4.69 -5.43
N VAL A 37 15.16 -5.33 -4.32
CA VAL A 37 14.22 -6.15 -3.54
C VAL A 37 13.09 -5.30 -2.96
N LEU A 38 13.41 -4.13 -2.40
CA LEU A 38 12.43 -3.21 -1.85
C LEU A 38 11.56 -2.60 -2.95
N ASP A 39 12.16 -2.21 -4.08
CA ASP A 39 11.43 -1.69 -5.23
C ASP A 39 10.39 -2.69 -5.73
N VAL A 40 10.76 -3.97 -5.84
CA VAL A 40 9.83 -5.04 -6.22
C VAL A 40 8.69 -5.18 -5.21
N ILE A 41 8.95 -5.03 -3.91
CA ILE A 41 7.89 -5.07 -2.88
C ILE A 41 6.97 -3.85 -3.01
N TYR A 42 7.52 -2.64 -3.17
CA TYR A 42 6.72 -1.43 -3.38
C TYR A 42 5.85 -1.55 -4.63
N LEU A 43 6.43 -1.91 -5.77
CA LEU A 43 5.69 -2.04 -7.02
C LEU A 43 4.67 -3.19 -6.99
N GLY A 44 5.04 -4.33 -6.41
CA GLY A 44 4.15 -5.48 -6.26
C GLY A 44 2.93 -5.16 -5.40
N THR A 45 3.15 -4.50 -4.25
CA THR A 45 2.05 -4.08 -3.37
C THR A 45 1.21 -2.96 -3.99
N ALA A 46 1.82 -2.03 -4.73
CA ALA A 46 1.07 -1.02 -5.50
C ALA A 46 0.15 -1.67 -6.53
N LEU A 47 0.63 -2.66 -7.29
CA LEU A 47 -0.18 -3.41 -8.25
C LEU A 47 -1.36 -4.13 -7.58
N LEU A 48 -1.13 -4.75 -6.43
CA LEU A 48 -2.21 -5.38 -5.64
C LEU A 48 -3.27 -4.35 -5.22
N LEU A 49 -2.84 -3.17 -4.76
CA LEU A 49 -3.76 -2.11 -4.34
C LEU A 49 -4.52 -1.48 -5.52
N VAL A 50 -3.89 -1.35 -6.69
CA VAL A 50 -4.58 -0.95 -7.93
C VAL A 50 -5.62 -2.00 -8.31
N ALA A 51 -5.30 -3.29 -8.23
CA ALA A 51 -6.24 -4.37 -8.51
C ALA A 51 -7.46 -4.28 -7.57
N VAL A 52 -7.24 -4.00 -6.27
CA VAL A 52 -8.32 -3.74 -5.31
C VAL A 52 -9.18 -2.55 -5.72
N ALA A 53 -8.57 -1.47 -6.21
CA ALA A 53 -9.29 -0.26 -6.59
C ALA A 53 -10.15 -0.44 -7.85
N VAL A 54 -9.67 -1.19 -8.83
CA VAL A 54 -10.27 -1.24 -10.18
C VAL A 54 -11.14 -2.47 -10.40
N LEU A 55 -10.77 -3.62 -9.85
CA LEU A 55 -11.51 -4.87 -10.08
C LEU A 55 -12.77 -4.95 -9.23
N ASP A 56 -13.75 -5.71 -9.71
CA ASP A 56 -14.94 -6.06 -8.94
C ASP A 56 -14.62 -7.25 -8.03
N LEU A 57 -14.28 -6.95 -6.78
CA LEU A 57 -13.84 -7.93 -5.79
C LEU A 57 -14.82 -7.98 -4.63
N SER A 58 -14.97 -9.18 -4.05
CA SER A 58 -15.75 -9.33 -2.83
C SER A 58 -15.13 -8.53 -1.67
N ALA A 59 -15.97 -8.10 -0.72
CA ALA A 59 -15.53 -7.40 0.47
C ALA A 59 -14.41 -8.17 1.22
N LEU A 60 -14.56 -9.49 1.35
CA LEU A 60 -13.58 -10.35 2.01
C LEU A 60 -12.23 -10.34 1.27
N THR A 61 -12.25 -10.45 -0.06
CA THR A 61 -11.03 -10.42 -0.89
C THR A 61 -10.29 -9.10 -0.71
N ILE A 62 -11.00 -7.96 -0.70
CA ILE A 62 -10.41 -6.64 -0.47
C ILE A 62 -9.72 -6.59 0.89
N ARG A 63 -10.40 -7.05 1.96
CA ARG A 63 -9.82 -7.08 3.32
C ARG A 63 -8.55 -7.93 3.39
N ILE A 64 -8.56 -9.09 2.74
CA ILE A 64 -7.40 -9.99 2.71
C ILE A 64 -6.23 -9.32 1.99
N ILE A 65 -6.44 -8.76 0.80
CA ILE A 65 -5.36 -8.14 0.03
C ILE A 65 -4.79 -6.92 0.77
N VAL A 66 -5.64 -6.00 1.20
CA VAL A 66 -5.20 -4.79 1.90
C VAL A 66 -4.59 -5.13 3.26
N GLY A 67 -5.15 -6.10 3.97
CA GLY A 67 -4.61 -6.60 5.23
C GLY A 67 -3.26 -7.29 5.07
N PHE A 68 -3.07 -8.05 3.99
CA PHE A 68 -1.76 -8.62 3.63
C PHE A 68 -0.73 -7.51 3.43
N VAL A 69 -1.05 -6.48 2.64
CA VAL A 69 -0.15 -5.33 2.43
C VAL A 69 0.19 -4.64 3.76
N ALA A 70 -0.80 -4.45 4.65
CA ALA A 70 -0.58 -3.87 5.98
C ALA A 70 0.44 -4.69 6.80
N VAL A 71 0.25 -6.02 6.84
CA VAL A 71 1.14 -6.94 7.56
C VAL A 71 2.53 -6.98 6.93
N SER A 72 2.64 -6.95 5.60
CA SER A 72 3.94 -6.91 4.91
C SER A 72 4.75 -5.68 5.29
N TYR A 73 4.15 -4.50 5.29
CA TYR A 73 4.85 -3.28 5.70
C TYR A 73 5.19 -3.24 7.18
N LEU A 74 4.31 -3.77 8.04
CA LEU A 74 4.63 -3.92 9.45
C LEU A 74 5.81 -4.88 9.66
N ALA A 75 5.86 -5.99 8.92
CA ALA A 75 6.96 -6.92 8.98
C ALA A 75 8.28 -6.29 8.51
N LEU A 76 8.25 -5.50 7.42
CA LEU A 76 9.41 -4.74 6.94
C LEU A 76 9.91 -3.73 7.98
N LEU A 77 9.00 -2.99 8.62
CA LEU A 77 9.35 -2.08 9.71
C LEU A 77 10.06 -2.82 10.84
N LEU A 78 9.46 -3.92 11.34
CA LEU A 78 10.03 -4.67 12.46
C LEU A 78 11.38 -5.30 12.08
N ALA A 79 11.51 -5.81 10.86
CA ALA A 79 12.77 -6.34 10.35
C ALA A 79 13.83 -5.23 10.24
N GLY A 80 13.46 -4.05 9.75
CA GLY A 80 14.36 -2.91 9.59
C GLY A 80 14.84 -2.31 10.90
N LEU A 81 13.99 -2.35 11.94
CA LEU A 81 14.37 -1.98 13.30
C LEU A 81 15.35 -2.98 13.93
N ALA A 82 15.29 -4.26 13.53
CA ALA A 82 16.20 -5.29 14.01
C ALA A 82 17.52 -5.32 13.21
N ASP A 83 17.46 -5.12 11.90
CA ASP A 83 18.59 -5.08 10.99
C ASP A 83 18.34 -4.04 9.88
N ARG A 84 19.14 -2.98 9.90
CA ARG A 84 19.05 -1.88 8.95
C ARG A 84 19.35 -2.29 7.51
N GLN A 85 20.05 -3.39 7.29
CA GLN A 85 20.35 -3.88 5.94
C GLN A 85 19.40 -4.99 5.48
N LEU A 86 18.44 -5.40 6.32
CA LEU A 86 17.48 -6.48 6.03
C LEU A 86 18.15 -7.74 5.49
N ALA A 87 19.20 -8.22 6.16
CA ALA A 87 20.03 -9.34 5.74
C ALA A 87 20.64 -9.18 4.33
N GLY A 88 20.94 -7.94 3.93
CA GLY A 88 21.48 -7.59 2.62
C GLY A 88 20.43 -7.32 1.54
N ALA A 89 19.13 -7.31 1.88
CA ALA A 89 18.07 -6.91 0.96
C ALA A 89 17.98 -5.39 0.76
N ALA A 90 18.52 -4.61 1.70
CA ALA A 90 18.71 -3.16 1.57
C ALA A 90 20.19 -2.79 1.82
N PRO A 91 21.12 -3.06 0.88
CA PRO A 91 22.54 -2.85 1.15
C PRO A 91 22.95 -1.39 1.40
N THR A 92 22.17 -0.40 0.96
CA THR A 92 22.39 1.02 1.33
C THR A 92 21.94 1.32 2.77
N GLY A 93 21.11 0.45 3.33
CA GLY A 93 20.55 0.54 4.67
C GLY A 93 19.30 1.40 4.74
N LEU A 94 18.36 0.97 5.59
CA LEU A 94 17.11 1.69 5.83
C LEU A 94 17.33 2.97 6.65
N THR A 95 16.76 4.05 6.17
CA THR A 95 16.74 5.36 6.84
C THR A 95 15.55 5.49 7.78
N LEU A 96 15.53 6.57 8.58
CA LEU A 96 14.35 6.93 9.37
C LEU A 96 13.12 7.23 8.49
N MET A 97 13.33 7.73 7.28
CA MET A 97 12.21 8.00 6.36
C MET A 97 11.52 6.70 5.96
N ASP A 98 12.30 5.62 5.74
CA ASP A 98 11.76 4.30 5.40
C ASP A 98 10.95 3.72 6.55
N ASP A 99 11.42 3.87 7.79
CA ASP A 99 10.66 3.47 8.99
C ASP A 99 9.30 4.19 9.06
N VAL A 100 9.28 5.50 8.77
CA VAL A 100 8.05 6.31 8.76
C VAL A 100 7.11 5.87 7.62
N LEU A 101 7.66 5.61 6.43
CA LEU A 101 6.88 5.11 5.29
C LEU A 101 6.26 3.75 5.60
N PHE A 102 7.04 2.79 6.08
CA PHE A 102 6.55 1.46 6.45
C PHE A 102 5.46 1.53 7.52
N ALA A 103 5.67 2.32 8.59
CA ALA A 103 4.68 2.50 9.64
C ALA A 103 3.39 3.15 9.11
N GLY A 104 3.53 4.21 8.31
CA GLY A 104 2.41 4.95 7.72
C GLY A 104 1.58 4.08 6.78
N LEU A 105 2.24 3.31 5.90
CA LEU A 105 1.59 2.40 4.97
C LEU A 105 0.92 1.23 5.68
N ALA A 106 1.58 0.63 6.68
CA ALA A 106 1.00 -0.42 7.51
C ALA A 106 -0.29 0.07 8.20
N ALA A 107 -0.24 1.24 8.83
CA ALA A 107 -1.39 1.82 9.51
C ALA A 107 -2.51 2.19 8.53
N ALA A 108 -2.20 2.86 7.42
CA ALA A 108 -3.18 3.25 6.42
C ALA A 108 -3.90 2.04 5.81
N CYS A 109 -3.15 1.00 5.45
CA CYS A 109 -3.72 -0.25 4.95
C CYS A 109 -4.53 -0.97 6.03
N ALA A 110 -4.06 -1.04 7.28
CA ALA A 110 -4.81 -1.67 8.37
C ALA A 110 -6.18 -0.98 8.59
N VAL A 111 -6.20 0.35 8.66
CA VAL A 111 -7.44 1.14 8.77
C VAL A 111 -8.36 0.91 7.56
N THR A 112 -7.77 0.83 6.37
CA THR A 112 -8.51 0.58 5.12
C THR A 112 -9.12 -0.82 5.10
N ALA A 113 -8.40 -1.85 5.56
CA ALA A 113 -8.89 -3.22 5.66
C ALA A 113 -10.00 -3.40 6.70
N LEU A 114 -10.04 -2.55 7.73
CA LEU A 114 -11.06 -2.60 8.78
C LEU A 114 -12.32 -1.81 8.45
N GLN A 115 -12.39 -1.13 7.30
CA GLN A 115 -13.57 -0.36 6.89
C GLN A 115 -14.83 -1.24 6.87
N PRO A 116 -16.01 -0.77 7.30
CA PRO A 116 -17.22 -1.60 7.33
C PRO A 116 -17.67 -2.07 5.94
N ARG A 117 -17.59 -1.18 4.95
CA ARG A 117 -17.95 -1.41 3.54
C ARG A 117 -16.74 -1.15 2.63
N PRO A 118 -15.79 -2.09 2.54
CA PRO A 118 -14.58 -1.93 1.75
C PRO A 118 -14.85 -1.91 0.23
N GLU A 119 -15.90 -2.60 -0.22
CA GLU A 119 -16.31 -2.69 -1.63
C GLU A 119 -16.79 -1.37 -2.23
N LEU A 120 -17.26 -0.44 -1.40
CA LEU A 120 -17.76 0.84 -1.88
C LEU A 120 -16.60 1.83 -2.08
N PRO A 121 -16.56 2.58 -3.19
CA PRO A 121 -15.66 3.72 -3.35
C PRO A 121 -16.16 4.95 -2.57
N LEU A 122 -15.33 6.00 -2.43
CA LEU A 122 -15.62 7.19 -1.59
C LEU A 122 -16.91 7.94 -1.97
N TRP A 123 -17.15 8.04 -3.27
CA TRP A 123 -18.27 8.71 -3.94
C TRP A 123 -19.55 7.87 -4.11
N ALA A 124 -19.57 6.61 -3.67
CA ALA A 124 -20.78 5.80 -3.74
C ALA A 124 -21.60 6.00 -2.46
N ASP A 125 -22.80 6.55 -2.60
CA ASP A 125 -23.74 6.68 -1.49
C ASP A 125 -24.23 5.30 -1.04
N ASP A 126 -24.23 5.09 0.28
CA ASP A 126 -24.95 3.99 0.93
C ASP A 126 -26.46 4.20 0.69
N ALA A 127 -26.99 3.72 -0.43
CA ALA A 127 -28.42 3.77 -0.75
C ALA A 127 -29.32 3.12 0.32
N SER A 128 -28.74 2.43 1.32
CA SER A 128 -29.40 1.95 2.53
C SER A 128 -29.77 3.03 3.55
N HIS A 129 -29.43 4.30 3.33
CA HIS A 129 -30.00 5.45 4.07
C HIS A 129 -31.04 6.19 3.23
N GLY A 130 -31.80 5.43 2.44
CA GLY A 130 -32.99 5.89 1.75
C GLY A 130 -34.01 6.48 2.73
N HIS A 131 -34.15 7.80 2.62
CA HIS A 131 -35.22 8.63 3.15
C HIS A 131 -36.61 7.94 3.04
N PRO A 132 -37.45 7.91 4.09
CA PRO A 132 -38.81 7.39 3.99
C PRO A 132 -39.71 8.41 3.30
N LEU A 133 -39.61 8.55 1.97
CA LEU A 133 -40.48 9.43 1.17
C LEU A 133 -41.13 8.72 -0.02
N SER A 134 -41.29 7.40 0.04
CA SER A 134 -42.12 6.63 -0.92
C SER A 134 -43.53 6.31 -0.42
N LYS A 135 -44.02 7.02 0.60
CA LYS A 135 -45.40 6.91 1.10
C LYS A 135 -46.15 8.25 0.99
N LEU A 136 -46.22 8.83 -0.21
CA LEU A 136 -47.24 9.82 -0.57
C LEU A 136 -47.64 9.61 -2.03
#